data_AF-A0A3B9R3K4-F1
#
_entry.id   AF-A0A3B9R3K4-F1
#
_cell.length_a   1.000
_cell.length_b   1.000
_cell.length_c   1.000
_cell.angle_alpha   90.00
_cell.angle_beta   90.00
_cell.angle_gamma   90.00
#
_symmetry.space_group_name_H-M   'P 1'
#
loop_
_entity.id
_entity.type
_entity.pdbx_description
1 polymer ?
#
loop_
_entity_poly.entity_id
_entity_poly.type
_entity_poly.pdbx_seq_one_letter_code
_entity_poly.pdbx_strand_id
1 'polypeptide(L)'
;ATKHGAEAIFEPKGEDIKFGVIRPGLLADLAIVGENPVENLKVLYGTGAVRLNSQTAEAELVGGVLYTIKDGIIYDSKQLLKDVEMMVKKQKKERGQLKQIDWKE
;
A
#
# COMPACT_ATOMS: atom_id res chain seq x y z
N ALA A 1 -9.18 7.29 -6.69
CA ALA A 1 -7.83 7.40 -6.11
C ALA A 1 -6.77 6.87 -7.09
N THR A 2 -6.68 7.45 -8.30
CA THR A 2 -5.66 7.17 -9.33
C THR A 2 -5.64 8.34 -10.33
N LYS A 3 -6.30 8.21 -11.49
CA LYS A 3 -6.40 9.19 -12.58
C LYS A 3 -6.69 10.62 -12.11
N HIS A 4 -7.79 10.82 -11.40
CA HIS A 4 -8.20 12.17 -10.95
C HIS A 4 -7.21 12.80 -9.96
N GLY A 5 -6.47 11.98 -9.20
CA GLY A 5 -5.39 12.49 -8.35
C GLY A 5 -4.19 12.97 -9.18
N ALA A 6 -3.89 12.29 -10.28
CA ALA A 6 -2.88 12.76 -11.23
C ALA A 6 -3.36 14.04 -11.94
N GLU A 7 -4.59 14.06 -12.47
CA GLU A 7 -5.17 15.24 -13.13
C GLU A 7 -5.09 16.48 -12.23
N ALA A 8 -5.50 16.37 -10.96
CA ALA A 8 -5.41 17.47 -10.00
C ALA A 8 -3.99 18.02 -9.77
N ILE A 9 -2.93 17.21 -9.98
CA ILE A 9 -1.53 17.63 -9.86
C ILE A 9 -1.02 18.31 -11.13
N PHE A 10 -1.46 17.86 -12.30
CA PHE A 10 -0.92 18.27 -13.60
C PHE A 10 -1.74 19.39 -14.28
N GLU A 11 -3.07 19.43 -14.10
CA GLU A 11 -3.95 20.44 -14.69
C GLU A 11 -3.52 21.89 -14.38
N PRO A 12 -3.20 22.27 -13.12
CA PRO A 12 -2.77 23.63 -12.82
C PRO A 12 -1.44 24.04 -13.48
N LYS A 13 -0.68 23.06 -13.97
CA LYS A 13 0.61 23.27 -14.66
C LYS A 13 0.46 23.30 -16.18
N GLY A 14 -0.73 22.99 -16.71
CA GLY A 14 -0.95 22.82 -18.15
C GLY A 14 -0.16 21.65 -18.74
N GLU A 15 0.16 20.64 -17.93
CA GLU A 15 0.89 19.44 -18.35
C GLU A 15 -0.08 18.25 -18.49
N ASP A 16 0.26 17.30 -19.38
CA ASP A 16 -0.43 16.01 -19.42
C ASP A 16 -0.08 15.15 -18.20
N ILE A 17 -1.00 14.28 -17.78
CA ILE A 17 -0.72 13.31 -16.72
C ILE A 17 0.43 12.39 -17.13
N LYS A 18 1.33 12.11 -16.18
CA LYS A 18 2.45 11.17 -16.39
C LYS A 18 2.20 9.80 -15.76
N PHE A 19 1.17 9.67 -14.92
CA PHE A 19 0.82 8.46 -14.18
C PHE A 19 -0.67 8.48 -13.80
N GLY A 20 -1.14 7.44 -13.10
CA GLY A 20 -2.53 7.34 -12.60
C GLY A 20 -3.49 6.62 -13.53
N VAL A 21 -3.06 6.26 -14.73
CA VAL A 21 -3.77 5.38 -15.68
C VAL A 21 -2.76 4.43 -16.32
N ILE A 22 -3.17 3.19 -16.59
CA ILE A 22 -2.34 2.25 -17.35
C ILE A 22 -2.51 2.54 -18.84
N ARG A 23 -1.50 3.16 -19.46
CA ARG A 23 -1.49 3.52 -20.89
C ARG A 23 -0.05 3.62 -21.42
N PRO A 24 0.22 3.23 -22.68
CA PRO A 24 1.51 3.47 -23.31
C PRO A 24 1.95 4.94 -23.22
N GLY A 25 3.24 5.18 -22.99
CA GLY A 25 3.82 6.52 -22.88
C GLY A 25 3.74 7.14 -21.48
N LEU A 26 3.01 6.52 -20.54
CA LEU A 26 2.99 6.93 -19.13
C LEU A 26 4.03 6.16 -18.31
N LEU A 27 4.41 6.73 -17.16
CA LEU A 27 5.29 6.08 -16.20
C LEU A 27 4.64 4.79 -15.67
N ALA A 28 5.46 3.77 -15.50
CA ALA A 28 5.04 2.47 -14.98
C ALA A 28 4.89 2.53 -13.46
N ASP A 29 3.83 3.19 -13.00
CA ASP A 29 3.43 3.27 -11.61
C ASP A 29 2.27 2.29 -11.35
N LEU A 30 2.57 1.15 -10.73
CA LEU A 30 1.65 0.02 -10.58
C LEU A 30 1.70 -0.54 -9.15
N ALA A 31 0.56 -1.05 -8.68
CA ALA A 31 0.47 -1.89 -7.49
C ALA A 31 -0.06 -3.27 -7.90
N ILE A 32 0.70 -4.31 -7.59
CA ILE A 32 0.34 -5.69 -7.92
C ILE A 32 -0.27 -6.35 -6.68
N VAL A 33 -1.47 -6.91 -6.83
CA VAL A 33 -2.21 -7.60 -5.77
C VAL A 33 -2.63 -8.98 -6.23
N GLY A 34 -2.74 -9.93 -5.30
CA GLY A 34 -3.15 -11.31 -5.59
C GLY A 34 -4.67 -11.54 -5.65
N GLU A 35 -5.46 -10.50 -5.35
CA GLU A 35 -6.92 -10.56 -5.25
C GLU A 35 -7.59 -9.45 -6.07
N ASN A 36 -8.90 -9.54 -6.25
CA ASN A 36 -9.68 -8.55 -6.98
C ASN A 36 -9.94 -7.29 -6.12
N PRO A 37 -9.30 -6.13 -6.42
CA PRO A 37 -9.50 -4.92 -5.64
C PRO A 37 -10.87 -4.26 -5.89
N VAL A 38 -11.56 -4.60 -6.98
CA VAL A 38 -12.93 -4.10 -7.25
C VAL A 38 -13.95 -4.77 -6.33
N GLU A 39 -13.74 -6.05 -6.03
CA GLU A 39 -14.58 -6.81 -5.09
C GLU A 39 -14.32 -6.40 -3.64
N ASN A 40 -13.05 -6.18 -3.28
CA ASN A 40 -12.66 -5.77 -1.93
C ASN A 40 -11.46 -4.82 -1.96
N LEU A 41 -11.70 -3.52 -1.82
CA LEU A 41 -10.63 -2.52 -1.80
C LEU A 41 -9.63 -2.71 -0.64
N LYS A 42 -9.98 -3.43 0.44
CA LYS A 42 -9.08 -3.66 1.57
C LYS A 42 -7.86 -4.51 1.20
N VAL A 43 -7.91 -5.24 0.09
CA VAL A 43 -6.74 -6.01 -0.38
C VAL A 43 -5.56 -5.12 -0.77
N LEU A 44 -5.80 -3.82 -1.00
CA LEU A 44 -4.77 -2.81 -1.25
C LEU A 44 -4.04 -2.36 0.02
N TYR A 45 -4.50 -2.70 1.22
CA TYR A 45 -3.79 -2.39 2.46
C TYR A 45 -2.48 -3.17 2.50
N GLY A 46 -1.33 -2.51 2.61
CA GLY A 46 -0.02 -3.18 2.53
C GLY A 46 0.16 -4.35 3.53
N THR A 47 -0.44 -4.22 4.71
CA THR A 47 -0.44 -5.24 5.77
C THR A 47 -1.41 -6.39 5.53
N GLY A 48 -2.26 -6.31 4.50
CA GLY A 48 -3.41 -7.18 4.33
C GLY A 48 -4.61 -6.75 5.19
N ALA A 49 -5.70 -7.50 5.06
CA ALA A 49 -6.95 -7.30 5.77
C ALA A 49 -7.53 -8.64 6.21
N VAL A 50 -8.10 -8.69 7.40
CA VAL A 50 -8.80 -9.89 7.90
C VAL A 50 -10.18 -9.97 7.27
N ARG A 51 -10.57 -11.15 6.78
CA ARG A 51 -11.94 -11.47 6.36
C ARG A 51 -12.41 -12.79 6.96
N LEU A 52 -13.73 -12.96 7.05
CA LEU A 52 -14.33 -14.25 7.38
C LEU A 52 -14.46 -15.08 6.11
N ASN A 53 -13.88 -16.28 6.10
CA ASN A 53 -14.03 -17.23 5.01
C ASN A 53 -15.40 -17.90 5.08
N SER A 54 -16.22 -17.73 4.04
CA SER A 54 -17.60 -18.25 4.04
C SER A 54 -17.69 -19.77 3.94
N GLN A 55 -16.63 -20.47 3.51
CA GLN A 55 -16.60 -21.93 3.40
C GLN A 55 -16.18 -22.59 4.71
N THR A 56 -15.23 -21.99 5.42
CA THR A 56 -14.67 -22.56 6.66
C THR A 56 -15.22 -21.92 7.93
N ALA A 57 -15.88 -20.76 7.82
CA ALA A 57 -16.29 -19.90 8.93
C ALA A 57 -15.12 -19.43 9.83
N GLU A 58 -13.90 -19.40 9.30
CA GLU A 58 -12.70 -18.95 10.01
C GLU A 58 -12.21 -17.58 9.54
N ALA A 59 -11.52 -16.85 10.41
CA ALA A 59 -10.87 -15.59 10.06
C ALA A 59 -9.54 -15.86 9.34
N GLU A 60 -9.35 -15.26 8.16
CA GLU A 60 -8.12 -15.36 7.38
C GLU A 60 -7.58 -13.96 7.04
N LEU A 61 -6.25 -13.83 7.03
CA LEU A 61 -5.56 -12.62 6.57
C LEU A 61 -5.35 -12.72 5.06
N VAL A 62 -5.94 -11.78 4.33
CA VAL A 62 -5.89 -11.76 2.86
C VAL A 62 -5.35 -10.43 2.35
N GLY A 63 -4.98 -10.42 1.07
CA GLY A 63 -4.48 -9.25 0.38
C GLY A 63 -3.07 -8.83 0.80
N GLY A 64 -2.84 -7.52 0.73
CA GLY A 64 -1.50 -6.97 0.74
C GLY A 64 -0.97 -6.81 -0.67
N VAL A 65 -0.45 -5.62 -0.93
CA VAL A 65 0.32 -5.39 -2.15
C VAL A 65 1.52 -6.34 -2.14
N LEU A 66 1.71 -7.07 -3.24
CA LEU A 66 2.80 -8.00 -3.46
C LEU A 66 4.04 -7.25 -3.95
N TYR A 67 3.84 -6.43 -4.98
CA TYR A 67 4.88 -5.61 -5.58
C TYR A 67 4.36 -4.20 -5.84
N THR A 68 5.23 -3.23 -5.58
CA THR A 68 5.06 -1.85 -5.99
C THR A 68 6.02 -1.60 -7.12
N ILE A 69 5.53 -1.09 -8.25
CA ILE A 69 6.38 -0.67 -9.37
C ILE A 69 6.29 0.84 -9.44
N LYS A 70 7.43 1.53 -9.35
CA LYS A 70 7.51 3.00 -9.47
C LYS A 70 8.51 3.33 -10.56
N ASP A 71 8.07 4.09 -11.57
CA ASP A 71 8.90 4.46 -12.72
C ASP A 71 9.57 3.24 -13.40
N GLY A 72 8.90 2.08 -13.37
CA GLY A 72 9.43 0.81 -13.89
C GLY A 72 10.40 0.06 -12.95
N ILE A 73 10.72 0.61 -11.78
CA ILE A 73 11.53 -0.06 -10.77
C ILE A 73 10.63 -0.92 -9.90
N ILE A 74 10.95 -2.21 -9.79
CA ILE A 74 10.19 -3.19 -9.03
C ILE A 74 10.67 -3.17 -7.57
N TYR A 75 9.73 -3.05 -6.65
CA TYR A 75 9.94 -3.17 -5.22
C TYR A 75 9.10 -4.31 -4.65
N ASP A 76 9.73 -5.15 -3.84
CA ASP A 76 9.01 -6.10 -2.97
C ASP A 76 8.31 -5.32 -1.86
N SER A 77 6.98 -5.28 -1.89
CA SER A 77 6.19 -4.49 -0.94
C SER A 77 6.29 -5.03 0.48
N LYS A 78 6.52 -6.33 0.67
CA LYS A 78 6.69 -6.94 2.00
C LYS A 78 8.05 -6.58 2.58
N GLN A 79 9.10 -6.52 1.75
CA GLN A 79 10.40 -6.01 2.18
C GLN A 79 10.33 -4.54 2.56
N LEU A 80 9.68 -3.69 1.75
CA LEU A 80 9.50 -2.27 2.06
C LEU A 80 8.82 -2.04 3.43
N LEU A 81 7.78 -2.82 3.75
CA LEU A 81 7.12 -2.74 5.04
C LEU A 81 8.05 -3.11 6.21
N LYS A 82 8.87 -4.16 6.05
CA LYS A 82 9.88 -4.55 7.06
C LYS A 82 10.92 -3.46 7.25
N ASP A 83 11.38 -2.83 6.17
CA ASP A 83 12.36 -1.75 6.23
C ASP A 83 11.79 -0.55 7.00
N VAL A 84 10.55 -0.15 6.72
CA VAL A 84 9.85 0.90 7.46
C VAL A 84 9.68 0.52 8.94
N GLU A 85 9.30 -0.73 9.23
CA GLU A 85 9.18 -1.20 10.60
C GLU A 85 10.50 -1.07 11.37
N MET A 86 11.63 -1.44 10.76
CA MET A 86 12.96 -1.28 11.34
C MET A 86 13.33 0.19 11.56
N MET A 87 13.02 1.07 10.60
CA MET A 87 13.24 2.51 10.74
C MET A 87 12.45 3.08 11.93
N VAL A 88 11.18 2.70 12.07
CA VAL A 88 10.32 3.13 13.19
C VAL A 88 10.86 2.59 14.52
N LYS A 89 11.26 1.31 14.59
CA LYS A 89 11.87 0.72 15.79
C LYS A 89 13.14 1.46 16.21
N LYS A 90 14.01 1.81 15.25
CA LYS A 90 15.22 2.60 15.49
C LYS A 90 14.88 3.97 16.06
N GLN A 91 13.99 4.72 15.42
CA GLN A 91 13.60 6.06 15.88
C GLN A 91 12.96 6.06 17.27
N LYS A 92 12.13 5.06 17.60
CA LYS A 92 11.55 4.90 18.95
C LYS A 92 12.61 4.66 20.03
N LYS A 93 13.71 3.98 19.71
CA LYS A 93 14.83 3.79 20.65
C LYS A 93 15.60 5.09 20.86
N GLU A 94 15.82 5.87 19.80
CA GLU A 94 16.59 7.12 19.85
C GLU A 94 15.85 8.27 20.54
N ARG A 95 14.54 8.42 20.31
CA ARG A 95 13.74 9.55 20.81
C ARG A 95 13.07 9.33 22.17
N GLY A 96 13.30 8.17 22.78
CA GLY A 96 12.58 7.69 23.95
C GLY A 96 11.28 6.96 23.57
N GLN A 97 10.97 5.88 24.28
CA GLN A 97 9.75 5.10 24.03
C GLN A 97 8.52 5.91 24.44
N LEU A 98 7.49 5.93 23.58
CA LEU A 98 6.15 6.31 24.02
C LEU A 98 5.78 5.45 25.23
N LYS A 99 5.22 6.04 26.30
CA LYS A 99 4.72 5.27 27.44
C LYS A 99 3.86 4.13 26.92
N GLN A 100 4.29 2.90 27.19
CA GLN A 100 3.48 1.73 26.92
C GLN A 100 2.25 1.84 27.82
N ILE A 101 1.09 2.07 27.22
CA ILE A 101 -0.17 2.04 27.96
C ILE A 101 -0.46 0.55 28.15
N ASP A 102 -0.25 0.05 29.35
CA ASP A 102 -0.80 -1.25 29.76
C ASP A 102 -2.32 -1.09 29.80
N TRP A 103 -2.97 -1.49 28.72
CA TRP A 103 -4.39 -1.76 28.75
C TRP A 103 -4.55 -3.04 29.59
N LYS A 104 -5.27 -2.93 30.71
CA LYS A 104 -5.67 -4.11 31.48
C LYS A 104 -6.50 -5.01 30.56
N GLU A 105 -6.14 -6.30 30.54
CA GLU A 105 -6.86 -7.40 29.88
C GLU A 105 -8.35 -7.41 30.19
#